data_AF-A0A536WWW4-F1
#
_entry.id   AF-A0A536WWW4-F1
#
_cell.length_a   1.000
_cell.length_b   1.000
_cell.length_c   1.000
_cell.angle_alpha   90.00
_cell.angle_beta   90.00
_cell.angle_gamma   90.00
#
_symmetry.space_group_name_H-M   'P 1'
#
loop_
_entity.id
_entity.type
_entity.pdbx_description
1 polymer ?
#
loop_
_entity_poly.entity_id
_entity_poly.type
_entity_poly.pdbx_seq_one_letter_code
_entity_poly.pdbx_strand_id
1 'polypeptide(L)'
;MIEATHVYCANCRAIKPVEFEHFLADEPSMGTAARCARCGWLAFTMISEARVYCDVCDEVRPALLHEYRPAGLLSGGLVRCAVCYASRARLYGTKVSAR
;
A
#
# COMPACT_ATOMS: atom_id res chain seq x y z
N MET A 1 13.96 -5.40 5.48
CA MET A 1 12.49 -5.21 5.52
C MET A 1 12.21 -3.76 5.14
N ILE A 2 11.33 -3.50 4.17
CA ILE A 2 10.95 -2.13 3.80
C ILE A 2 9.69 -1.79 4.60
N GLU A 3 9.81 -0.82 5.52
CA GLU A 3 8.63 -0.22 6.15
C GLU A 3 8.10 0.87 5.22
N ALA A 4 6.84 0.75 4.80
CA ALA A 4 6.23 1.74 3.93
C ALA A 4 5.96 3.01 4.73
N THR A 5 6.59 4.12 4.34
CA THR A 5 6.41 5.44 4.97
C THR A 5 5.69 6.42 4.06
N HIS A 6 5.58 6.10 2.77
CA HIS A 6 4.97 6.95 1.77
C HIS A 6 4.16 6.14 0.74
N VAL A 7 3.25 6.84 0.06
CA VAL A 7 2.43 6.30 -1.02
C VAL A 7 2.38 7.27 -2.19
N TYR A 8 2.30 6.77 -3.42
CA TYR A 8 1.88 7.61 -4.55
C TYR A 8 0.38 7.87 -4.42
N CYS A 9 0.01 9.11 -4.13
CA CYS A 9 -1.38 9.51 -4.02
C CYS A 9 -1.89 9.98 -5.38
N ALA A 10 -2.88 9.28 -5.95
CA ALA A 10 -3.47 9.63 -7.24
C ALA A 10 -4.18 10.99 -7.21
N ASN A 11 -4.79 11.36 -6.07
CA ASN A 11 -5.43 12.65 -5.88
C ASN A 11 -4.42 13.82 -5.82
N CYS A 12 -3.34 13.66 -5.07
CA CYS A 12 -2.26 14.66 -5.02
C CYS A 12 -1.32 14.62 -6.24
N ARG A 13 -1.39 13.56 -7.05
CA ARG A 13 -0.45 13.23 -8.14
C ARG A 13 1.02 13.26 -7.71
N ALA A 14 1.30 12.90 -6.46
CA ALA A 14 2.62 13.01 -5.86
C ALA A 14 2.84 11.92 -4.79
N ILE A 15 4.12 11.66 -4.48
CA ILE A 15 4.51 10.86 -3.32
C ILE A 15 4.23 11.69 -2.06
N LYS A 16 3.51 11.11 -1.10
CA LYS A 16 3.15 11.74 0.17
C LYS A 16 3.29 10.73 1.31
N PRO A 17 3.47 11.20 2.56
CA PRO A 17 3.41 10.34 3.72
C PRO A 17 2.11 9.53 3.72
N VAL A 18 2.22 8.27 4.15
CA VAL A 18 1.08 7.38 4.31
C VAL A 18 0.72 7.28 5.79
N GLU A 19 -0.57 7.29 6.07
CA GLU A 19 -1.13 6.99 7.39
C GLU A 19 -1.80 5.62 7.32
N PHE A 20 -1.57 4.82 8.36
CA PHE A 20 -2.21 3.52 8.54
C PHE A 20 -3.19 3.59 9.68
N GLU A 21 -4.44 3.23 9.41
CA GLU A 21 -5.52 3.20 10.39
C GLU A 21 -6.36 1.94 10.22
N HIS A 22 -7.15 1.56 11.22
CA HIS A 22 -8.12 0.49 11.05
C HIS A 22 -9.08 0.86 9.91
N PHE A 23 -9.36 -0.08 9.02
CA PHE A 23 -10.25 0.16 7.88
C PHE A 23 -11.67 0.52 8.36
N LEU A 24 -12.13 -0.17 9.41
CA LEU A 24 -13.29 0.18 10.20
C LEU A 24 -12.83 0.39 11.64
N ALA A 25 -13.12 1.57 12.21
CA ALA A 25 -12.61 1.96 13.53
C ALA A 25 -12.94 0.95 14.63
N ASP A 26 -14.16 0.39 14.59
CA ASP A 26 -14.68 -0.52 15.60
C ASP A 26 -14.49 -2.01 15.25
N GLU A 27 -13.92 -2.32 14.08
CA GLU A 27 -13.71 -3.71 13.63
C GLU A 27 -12.28 -3.89 13.05
N PRO A 28 -11.27 -4.02 13.92
CA PRO A 28 -9.87 -4.17 13.50
C PRO A 28 -9.60 -5.41 12.64
N SER A 29 -10.43 -6.45 12.77
CA SER A 29 -10.28 -7.70 12.00
C SER A 29 -10.49 -7.50 10.49
N MET A 30 -11.16 -6.42 10.10
CA MET A 30 -11.42 -6.07 8.69
C MET A 30 -10.20 -5.48 7.99
N GLY A 31 -9.12 -5.20 8.73
CA GLY A 31 -7.82 -4.83 8.19
C GLY A 31 -7.47 -3.36 8.35
N THR A 32 -6.46 -2.94 7.58
CA THR A 32 -5.82 -1.63 7.68
C THR A 32 -6.02 -0.83 6.41
N ALA A 33 -6.51 0.40 6.54
CA ALA A 33 -6.51 1.38 5.46
C ALA A 33 -5.15 2.07 5.38
N ALA A 34 -4.62 2.21 4.18
CA ALA A 34 -3.46 3.07 3.91
C ALA A 34 -3.93 4.32 3.18
N ARG A 35 -3.82 5.48 3.83
CA ARG A 35 -4.31 6.77 3.30
C ARG A 35 -3.19 7.76 3.09
N CYS A 36 -3.40 8.67 2.15
CA CYS A 36 -2.53 9.83 2.00
C CYS A 36 -2.73 10.79 3.17
N ALA A 37 -1.71 10.97 4.01
CA ALA A 37 -1.73 11.85 5.17
C ALA A 37 -2.08 13.31 4.85
N ARG A 38 -1.89 13.74 3.58
CA ARG A 38 -2.20 15.11 3.15
C ARG A 38 -3.67 15.33 2.83
N CYS A 39 -4.34 14.36 2.21
CA CYS A 39 -5.67 14.58 1.61
C CYS A 39 -6.69 13.50 1.92
N GLY A 40 -6.35 12.52 2.76
CA GLY A 40 -7.24 11.43 3.18
C GLY A 40 -7.55 10.39 2.08
N TRP A 41 -7.01 10.55 0.86
CA TRP A 41 -7.26 9.62 -0.24
C TRP A 41 -6.83 8.19 0.15
N LEU A 42 -7.77 7.25 0.05
CA LEU A 42 -7.53 5.83 0.31
C LEU A 42 -6.72 5.23 -0.84
N ALA A 43 -5.50 4.78 -0.55
CA ALA A 43 -4.63 4.19 -1.55
C ALA A 43 -4.89 2.70 -1.73
N PHE A 44 -5.02 1.96 -0.63
CA PHE A 44 -5.45 0.57 -0.62
C PHE A 44 -5.91 0.17 0.79
N THR A 45 -6.63 -0.94 0.87
CA THR A 45 -6.95 -1.62 2.12
C THR A 45 -6.20 -2.94 2.16
N MET A 46 -5.50 -3.19 3.25
CA MET A 46 -4.84 -4.44 3.54
C MET A 46 -5.72 -5.25 4.49
N ILE A 47 -6.34 -6.29 3.97
CA ILE A 47 -7.19 -7.22 4.73
C ILE A 47 -6.26 -8.31 5.29
N SER A 48 -6.67 -8.97 6.39
CA SER A 48 -5.91 -10.01 7.10
C SER A 48 -5.01 -10.88 6.20
N GLU A 49 -3.80 -11.19 6.70
CA GLU A 49 -2.81 -12.03 6.01
C GLU A 49 -2.27 -11.48 4.67
N ALA A 50 -2.04 -10.16 4.61
CA ALA A 50 -1.50 -9.50 3.41
C ALA A 50 -2.37 -9.69 2.16
N ARG A 51 -3.69 -9.57 2.33
CA ARG A 51 -4.68 -9.64 1.24
C ARG A 51 -5.16 -8.25 0.87
N VAL A 52 -5.61 -8.10 -0.37
CA VAL A 52 -6.13 -6.84 -0.92
C VAL A 52 -7.38 -7.12 -1.73
N TYR A 53 -8.35 -6.21 -1.68
CA TYR A 53 -9.44 -6.22 -2.65
C TYR A 53 -8.89 -5.84 -4.03
N CYS A 54 -9.19 -6.67 -5.04
CA CYS A 54 -8.80 -6.43 -6.43
C CYS A 54 -10.06 -6.22 -7.28
N ASP A 55 -10.28 -4.99 -7.73
CA ASP A 55 -11.38 -4.64 -8.65
C ASP A 55 -11.42 -5.48 -9.95
N VAL A 56 -10.26 -5.84 -10.51
CA VAL A 56 -10.17 -6.66 -11.73
C VAL A 56 -10.67 -8.10 -11.50
N CYS A 57 -10.41 -8.66 -10.33
CA CYS A 57 -10.87 -10.01 -9.98
C CYS A 57 -12.23 -9.99 -9.25
N ASP A 58 -12.68 -8.79 -8.85
CA ASP A 58 -13.78 -8.54 -7.95
C ASP A 58 -13.77 -9.40 -6.67
N GLU A 59 -12.60 -9.59 -6.06
CA GLU A 59 -12.44 -10.46 -4.88
C GLU A 59 -11.25 -10.03 -4.00
N VAL A 60 -11.26 -10.47 -2.74
CA VAL A 60 -10.13 -10.35 -1.81
C VAL A 60 -9.09 -11.43 -2.11
N ARG A 61 -7.96 -11.01 -2.68
CA ARG A 61 -6.88 -11.90 -3.13
C ARG A 61 -5.59 -11.66 -2.35
N PRO A 62 -4.68 -12.65 -2.29
CA PRO A 62 -3.34 -12.43 -1.74
C PRO A 62 -2.64 -11.29 -2.47
N ALA A 63 -1.86 -10.50 -1.75
CA ALA A 63 -1.05 -9.42 -2.31
C ALA A 63 0.41 -9.86 -2.49
N LEU A 64 1.04 -9.36 -3.54
CA LEU A 64 2.48 -9.44 -3.75
C LEU A 64 3.08 -8.05 -3.64
N LEU A 65 4.18 -7.94 -2.90
CA LEU A 65 5.03 -6.77 -2.94
C LEU A 65 6.11 -6.99 -4.01
N HIS A 66 5.99 -6.29 -5.12
CA HIS A 66 6.99 -6.28 -6.17
C HIS A 66 7.90 -5.06 -5.99
N GLU A 67 9.14 -5.27 -5.55
CA GLU A 67 10.11 -4.20 -5.41
C GLU A 67 10.38 -3.52 -6.75
N TYR A 68 10.45 -2.18 -6.74
CA TYR A 68 10.67 -1.39 -7.94
C TYR A 68 11.65 -0.24 -7.67
N ARG A 69 12.14 0.37 -8.76
CA ARG A 69 13.24 1.34 -8.80
C ARG A 69 13.16 2.44 -7.72
N PRO A 70 14.33 2.94 -7.26
CA PRO A 70 14.40 4.04 -6.30
C PRO A 70 13.70 5.30 -6.82
N ALA A 71 13.10 6.05 -5.89
CA ALA A 71 12.55 7.38 -6.09
C ALA A 71 13.29 8.36 -5.16
N GLY A 72 14.43 8.87 -5.63
CA GLY A 72 15.34 9.63 -4.79
C GLY A 72 15.91 8.76 -3.66
N LEU A 73 15.74 9.20 -2.42
CA LEU A 73 16.17 8.46 -1.21
C LEU A 73 15.22 7.33 -0.80
N LEU A 74 14.06 7.21 -1.44
CA LEU A 74 13.07 6.18 -1.14
C LEU A 74 13.24 4.97 -2.06
N SER A 75 12.98 3.79 -1.53
CA SER A 75 12.81 2.56 -2.31
C SER A 75 11.33 2.25 -2.48
N GLY A 76 10.91 2.04 -3.73
CA GLY A 76 9.50 1.81 -4.07
C GLY A 76 9.15 0.33 -4.13
N GLY A 77 7.89 0.01 -3.85
CA GLY A 77 7.29 -1.29 -4.09
C GLY A 77 5.88 -1.14 -4.65
N LEU A 78 5.52 -1.99 -5.60
CA LEU A 78 4.16 -2.11 -6.10
C LEU A 78 3.45 -3.22 -5.33
N VAL A 79 2.35 -2.86 -4.67
CA VAL A 79 1.40 -3.85 -4.17
C VAL A 79 0.56 -4.32 -5.35
N ARG A 80 0.55 -5.61 -5.61
CA ARG A 80 -0.16 -6.22 -6.76
C ARG A 80 -1.06 -7.35 -6.27
N CYS A 81 -2.14 -7.59 -6.99
CA CYS A 81 -2.90 -8.83 -6.83
C CYS A 81 -2.02 -10.03 -7.23
N ALA A 82 -1.93 -11.06 -6.40
CA ALA A 82 -1.14 -12.27 -6.69
C ALA A 82 -1.72 -13.12 -7.83
N VAL A 83 -3.00 -12.91 -8.18
CA VAL A 83 -3.70 -13.70 -9.21
C VAL A 83 -3.58 -13.05 -10.58
N CYS A 84 -4.06 -11.80 -10.73
CA CYS A 84 -4.10 -11.11 -12.02
C CYS A 84 -2.94 -10.12 -12.24
N TYR A 85 -2.04 -9.97 -11.27
CA TYR A 85 -0.91 -9.03 -11.31
C TYR A 85 -1.28 -7.55 -11.48
N ALA A 86 -2.56 -7.17 -11.41
CA ALA A 86 -2.94 -5.78 -11.51
C ALA A 86 -2.46 -4.98 -10.28
N SER A 87 -1.85 -3.82 -10.52
CA SER A 87 -1.31 -2.95 -9.47
C SER A 87 -2.41 -2.33 -8.63
N ARG A 88 -2.28 -2.42 -7.31
CA ARG A 88 -3.23 -1.91 -6.33
C ARG A 88 -2.75 -0.62 -5.68
N ALA A 89 -1.48 -0.57 -5.33
CA ALA A 89 -0.85 0.63 -4.77
C ALA A 89 0.63 0.69 -5.12
N ARG A 90 1.19 1.90 -5.03
CA ARG A 90 2.63 2.12 -5.08
C ARG A 90 3.09 2.72 -3.76
N LEU A 91 3.83 1.92 -2.99
CA LEU A 91 4.36 2.26 -1.69
C LEU A 91 5.83 2.59 -1.80
N TYR A 92 6.32 3.37 -0.84
CA TYR A 92 7.71 3.72 -0.75
C TYR A 92 8.12 3.72 0.72
N GLY A 93 9.34 3.28 0.97
CA GLY A 93 9.95 3.27 2.29
C GLY A 93 11.40 3.74 2.20
N THR A 94 11.96 4.14 3.34
CA THR A 94 13.41 4.24 3.46
C THR A 94 13.97 2.82 3.47
N LYS A 95 15.02 2.56 2.68
CA LYS A 95 15.75 1.30 2.82
C LYS A 95 16.41 1.30 4.19
N VAL A 96 15.87 0.55 5.14
CA VAL A 96 16.59 0.26 6.39
C VAL A 96 17.76 -0.63 5.98
N SER A 97 18.98 -0.08 6.04
CA SER A 97 20.18 -0.91 5.87
C SER A 97 20.11 -2.00 6.92
N ALA A 98 20.13 -3.26 6.50
CA ALA A 98 20.37 -4.36 7.42
C ALA A 98 21.70 -4.05 8.12
N ARG A 99 21.67 -3.92 9.45
CA ARG A 99 22.87 -4.01 10.26
C ARG A 99 23.27 -5.47 10.38
#